data_AF-A0A6V7J1V5-F1
#
_entry.id   AF-A0A6V7J1V5-F1
#
_cell.length_a   1.000
_cell.length_b   1.000
_cell.length_c   1.000
_cell.angle_alpha   90.00
_cell.angle_beta   90.00
_cell.angle_gamma   90.00
#
_symmetry.space_group_name_H-M   'P 1'
#
loop_
_entity.id
_entity.type
_entity.pdbx_description
1 polymer ?
#
loop_
_entity_poly.entity_id
_entity_poly.type
_entity_poly.pdbx_seq_one_letter_code
_entity_poly.pdbx_strand_id
1 'polypeptide(L)'
;MTANVRCGRTRVKTEHFVYEWTIENFQFLDRENAEILDSPPFNIGPKNTVWNLKFYPCGTTKDTSDFVSIFLCLQKKGTPEPTGLIVKYQLSIVKSNETLIKQEAITKYKKEGIWGWSKFMERAKLLRECEHGESFIIRCSMELAMVIATEPENITISLDFEKNQLGQDCHQLIQEVDQFSDITITVDTKKYHVHKVMLAARSTVFKAMLTHNEFEENRTRIINIVDYEPEVIAGMIEFIYTDKVTNLEVLADRLIGAAHKYELKRLRTMCEGALGQCLDTKNAANILVLAHMYEATKLLEYTINFIADNFYEVAASENYDKISDLELLKKVLRAVAERRG
;
A
#
# COMPACT_ATOMS: atom_id res chain seq x y z
N MET A 1 14.12 -13.95 8.38
CA MET A 1 13.20 -15.07 8.07
C MET A 1 11.79 -14.62 8.40
N THR A 2 10.89 -14.57 7.42
CA THR A 2 9.48 -14.19 7.61
C THR A 2 8.67 -15.45 7.93
N ALA A 3 8.13 -15.53 9.14
CA ALA A 3 7.14 -16.55 9.47
C ALA A 3 5.77 -16.10 8.93
N ASN A 4 5.16 -16.89 8.05
CA ASN A 4 3.81 -16.63 7.56
C ASN A 4 2.81 -17.22 8.55
N VAL A 5 2.37 -16.40 9.51
CA VAL A 5 1.25 -16.75 10.40
C VAL A 5 -0.06 -16.45 9.68
N ARG A 6 -0.96 -17.43 9.60
CA ARG A 6 -2.33 -17.21 9.10
C ARG A 6 -3.23 -16.89 10.29
N CYS A 7 -3.63 -15.63 10.43
CA CYS A 7 -4.58 -15.18 11.43
C CYS A 7 -5.93 -14.82 10.77
N GLY A 8 -7.03 -14.99 11.51
CA GLY A 8 -8.34 -14.45 11.14
C GLY A 8 -8.70 -13.29 12.04
N ARG A 9 -9.29 -12.23 11.49
CA ARG A 9 -9.85 -11.11 12.26
C ARG A 9 -11.28 -10.85 11.84
N THR A 10 -12.17 -10.80 12.82
CA THR A 10 -13.55 -10.29 12.62
C THR A 10 -13.58 -8.84 13.04
N ARG A 11 -14.00 -7.94 12.15
CA ARG A 11 -14.22 -6.52 12.49
C ARG A 11 -15.69 -6.18 12.29
N VAL A 12 -16.32 -5.68 13.34
CA VAL A 12 -17.64 -5.04 13.23
C VAL A 12 -17.41 -3.64 12.71
N LYS A 13 -17.82 -3.34 11.48
CA LYS A 13 -17.76 -1.98 10.95
C LYS A 13 -18.80 -1.13 11.68
N THR A 14 -18.36 -0.07 12.31
CA THR A 14 -19.22 0.93 12.95
C THR A 14 -19.14 2.26 12.21
N GLU A 15 -20.24 2.99 12.16
CA GLU A 15 -20.27 4.38 11.67
C GLU A 15 -20.65 5.31 12.81
N HIS A 16 -19.90 6.40 12.93
CA HIS A 16 -20.08 7.40 13.98
C HIS A 16 -20.83 8.61 13.43
N PHE A 17 -21.83 9.06 14.18
CA PHE A 17 -22.66 10.21 13.83
C PHE A 17 -22.85 11.11 15.04
N VAL A 18 -22.96 12.40 14.79
CA VAL A 18 -23.27 13.40 15.81
C VAL A 18 -24.46 14.22 15.34
N TYR A 19 -25.47 14.33 16.20
CA TYR A 19 -26.61 15.21 16.04
C TYR A 19 -26.63 16.21 17.18
N GLU A 20 -26.85 17.49 16.86
CA GLU A 20 -26.92 18.58 17.82
C GLU A 20 -28.26 19.28 17.72
N TRP A 21 -28.88 19.50 18.87
CA TRP A 21 -30.15 20.21 18.98
C TRP A 21 -30.03 21.33 20.00
N THR A 22 -30.07 22.56 19.51
CA THR A 22 -30.00 23.77 20.35
C THR A 22 -31.35 24.04 21.00
N ILE A 23 -31.33 24.22 22.32
CA ILE A 23 -32.45 24.69 23.13
C ILE A 23 -32.11 26.12 23.56
N GLU A 24 -32.90 27.06 23.08
CA GLU A 24 -32.80 28.47 23.45
C GLU A 24 -33.85 28.81 24.49
N ASN A 25 -33.60 29.84 25.31
CA ASN A 25 -34.64 30.42 26.16
C ASN A 25 -35.28 29.39 27.12
N PHE A 26 -34.48 28.46 27.64
CA PHE A 26 -34.94 27.32 28.46
C PHE A 26 -35.75 27.73 29.70
N GLN A 27 -35.45 28.89 30.28
CA GLN A 27 -36.19 29.46 31.41
C GLN A 27 -37.69 29.65 31.14
N PHE A 28 -38.12 29.77 29.88
CA PHE A 28 -39.52 29.90 29.50
C PHE A 28 -40.19 28.55 29.21
N LEU A 29 -39.44 27.43 29.26
CA LEU A 29 -39.97 26.08 29.15
C LEU A 29 -40.46 25.59 30.52
N ASP A 30 -41.29 26.40 31.18
CA ASP A 30 -42.02 26.03 32.39
C ASP A 30 -43.31 25.31 32.00
N ARG A 31 -43.15 24.03 31.68
CA ARG A 31 -44.18 23.15 31.14
C ARG A 31 -44.74 22.22 32.21
N GLU A 32 -45.93 21.67 31.98
CA GLU A 32 -46.51 20.67 32.88
C GLU A 32 -45.62 19.39 32.89
N ASN A 33 -45.65 18.64 34.00
CA ASN A 33 -44.93 17.37 34.10
C ASN A 33 -45.35 16.42 32.96
N ALA A 34 -44.37 15.72 32.36
CA ALA A 34 -44.54 14.85 31.20
C ALA A 34 -44.80 15.53 29.84
N GLU A 35 -44.76 16.87 29.74
CA GLU A 35 -44.76 17.53 28.43
C GLU A 35 -43.41 17.34 27.72
N ILE A 36 -43.49 17.00 26.43
CA ILE A 36 -42.35 16.60 25.61
C ILE A 36 -42.04 17.62 24.52
N LEU A 37 -40.75 17.78 24.25
CA LEU A 37 -40.24 18.43 23.05
C LEU A 37 -39.54 17.36 22.19
N ASP A 38 -39.97 17.21 20.95
CA ASP A 38 -39.31 16.35 19.96
C ASP A 38 -38.34 17.20 19.12
N SER A 39 -37.11 16.73 18.95
CA SER A 39 -36.18 17.33 17.98
C SER A 39 -36.69 17.11 16.54
N PRO A 40 -36.23 17.93 15.58
CA PRO A 40 -36.34 17.57 14.18
C PRO A 40 -35.82 16.13 13.92
N PRO A 41 -36.49 15.34 13.07
CA PRO A 41 -36.03 14.01 12.76
C PRO A 41 -34.74 14.06 11.93
N PHE A 42 -33.86 13.11 12.16
CA PHE A 42 -32.59 12.97 11.44
C PHE A 42 -32.43 11.53 10.94
N ASN A 43 -31.87 11.39 9.73
CA ASN A 43 -31.69 10.09 9.09
C ASN A 43 -30.23 9.64 9.24
N ILE A 44 -30.03 8.51 9.91
CA ILE A 44 -28.70 8.01 10.26
C ILE A 44 -28.72 6.49 10.15
N GLY A 45 -27.62 5.90 9.67
CA GLY A 45 -27.41 4.45 9.66
C GLY A 45 -28.04 3.70 8.47
N PRO A 46 -28.04 2.36 8.53
CA PRO A 46 -28.40 1.53 7.38
C PRO A 46 -29.87 1.69 7.01
N LYS A 47 -30.20 1.61 5.70
CA LYS A 47 -31.56 1.77 5.17
C LYS A 47 -32.21 3.13 5.50
N ASN A 48 -31.40 4.15 5.80
CA ASN A 48 -31.86 5.51 6.09
C ASN A 48 -32.85 5.56 7.27
N THR A 49 -32.51 4.87 8.38
CA THR A 49 -33.36 4.87 9.58
C THR A 49 -33.57 6.28 10.14
N VAL A 50 -34.81 6.57 10.56
CA VAL A 50 -35.24 7.89 11.02
C VAL A 50 -35.25 7.94 12.54
N TRP A 51 -34.56 8.92 13.10
CA TRP A 51 -34.37 9.09 14.54
C TRP A 51 -34.82 10.47 14.98
N ASN A 52 -35.14 10.63 16.26
CA ASN A 52 -35.28 11.95 16.89
C ASN A 52 -34.92 11.88 18.38
N LEU A 53 -34.63 13.04 18.97
CA LEU A 53 -34.49 13.17 20.41
C LEU A 53 -35.82 13.60 21.03
N LYS A 54 -36.03 13.16 22.27
CA LYS A 54 -37.17 13.48 23.12
C LYS A 54 -36.65 14.12 24.39
N PHE A 55 -37.02 15.37 24.62
CA PHE A 55 -36.63 16.15 25.78
C PHE A 55 -37.84 16.46 26.66
N TYR A 56 -37.73 16.15 27.95
CA TYR A 56 -38.74 16.45 28.95
C TYR A 56 -38.17 17.47 29.94
N PRO A 57 -38.52 18.76 29.83
CA PRO A 57 -38.01 19.82 30.70
C PRO A 57 -38.33 19.63 32.19
N CYS A 58 -39.45 18.95 32.49
CA CYS A 58 -39.99 18.77 33.84
C CYS A 58 -40.19 17.28 34.18
N GLY A 59 -39.32 16.42 33.66
CA GLY A 59 -39.36 14.97 33.89
C GLY A 59 -40.46 14.23 33.13
N THR A 60 -40.37 12.89 33.11
CA THR A 60 -41.35 12.00 32.49
C THR A 60 -42.51 11.60 33.40
N THR A 61 -42.29 11.70 34.70
CA THR A 61 -43.23 11.28 35.77
C THR A 61 -43.09 12.24 36.95
N LYS A 62 -44.02 12.17 37.92
CA LYS A 62 -43.95 12.97 39.15
C LYS A 62 -42.64 12.78 39.92
N ASP A 63 -42.15 11.54 40.01
CA ASP A 63 -40.90 11.19 40.72
C ASP A 63 -39.62 11.69 40.02
N THR A 64 -39.76 12.21 38.80
CA THR A 64 -38.66 12.73 37.98
C THR A 64 -38.83 14.21 37.68
N SER A 65 -39.80 14.88 38.32
CA SER A 65 -40.14 16.30 38.08
C SER A 65 -38.98 17.28 38.35
N ASP A 66 -38.09 16.95 39.27
CA ASP A 66 -36.89 17.76 39.59
C ASP A 66 -35.77 17.60 38.55
N PHE A 67 -35.93 16.74 37.55
CA PHE A 67 -34.93 16.41 36.55
C PHE A 67 -35.42 16.75 35.15
N VAL A 68 -34.48 17.07 34.27
CA VAL A 68 -34.71 16.96 32.83
C VAL A 68 -34.47 15.52 32.39
N SER A 69 -35.27 15.05 31.44
CA SER A 69 -35.11 13.72 30.84
C SER A 69 -34.80 13.82 29.35
N ILE A 70 -33.89 12.97 28.85
CA ILE A 70 -33.51 12.94 27.44
C ILE A 70 -33.53 11.50 26.94
N PHE A 71 -34.18 11.28 25.80
CA PHE A 71 -34.25 9.97 25.16
C PHE A 71 -33.96 10.07 23.67
N LEU A 72 -33.32 9.02 23.14
CA LEU A 72 -33.15 8.73 21.74
C LEU A 72 -34.30 7.83 21.27
N CYS A 73 -34.93 8.19 20.15
CA CYS A 73 -36.09 7.49 19.60
C CYS A 73 -35.83 7.05 18.17
N LEU A 74 -36.12 5.77 17.88
CA LEU A 74 -36.18 5.22 16.52
C LEU A 74 -37.63 5.24 16.03
N GLN A 75 -37.90 5.93 14.92
CA GLN A 75 -39.25 6.11 14.38
C GLN A 75 -39.71 4.96 13.48
N LYS A 76 -41.04 4.74 13.42
CA LYS A 76 -41.71 3.63 12.71
C LYS A 76 -41.91 3.85 11.19
N LYS A 77 -41.26 4.82 10.56
CA LYS A 77 -41.73 5.33 9.25
C LYS A 77 -41.16 4.56 8.05
N GLY A 78 -41.89 3.57 7.52
CA GLY A 78 -41.66 2.94 6.20
C GLY A 78 -40.30 2.26 5.99
N THR A 79 -39.41 2.30 6.99
CA THR A 79 -38.11 1.64 6.98
C THR A 79 -38.32 0.13 7.01
N PRO A 80 -37.66 -0.66 6.14
CA PRO A 80 -37.69 -2.12 6.25
C PRO A 80 -37.21 -2.49 7.65
N GLU A 81 -38.03 -3.23 8.41
CA GLU A 81 -37.79 -3.55 9.84
C GLU A 81 -36.29 -3.76 10.12
N PRO A 82 -35.64 -2.87 10.88
CA PRO A 82 -34.23 -3.03 11.22
C PRO A 82 -34.12 -4.18 12.22
N THR A 83 -33.85 -5.38 11.71
CA THR A 83 -33.69 -6.57 12.54
C THR A 83 -32.35 -6.49 13.27
N GLY A 84 -32.37 -6.03 14.52
CA GLY A 84 -31.27 -6.21 15.47
C GLY A 84 -30.14 -5.17 15.41
N LEU A 85 -30.47 -3.91 15.14
CA LEU A 85 -29.52 -2.80 15.12
C LEU A 85 -28.92 -2.57 16.52
N ILE A 86 -27.60 -2.71 16.66
CA ILE A 86 -26.88 -2.40 17.90
C ILE A 86 -26.34 -0.99 17.78
N VAL A 87 -26.74 -0.14 18.72
CA VAL A 87 -26.40 1.29 18.77
C VAL A 87 -25.73 1.56 20.09
N LYS A 88 -24.47 2.00 20.05
CA LYS A 88 -23.86 2.71 21.17
C LYS A 88 -24.20 4.19 21.00
N TYR A 89 -24.76 4.82 22.01
CA TYR A 89 -25.07 6.24 21.96
C TYR A 89 -24.67 6.95 23.25
N GLN A 90 -24.34 8.22 23.10
CA GLN A 90 -24.02 9.14 24.18
C GLN A 90 -24.91 10.37 24.02
N LEU A 91 -25.68 10.68 25.06
CA LEU A 91 -26.41 11.95 25.16
C LEU A 91 -25.64 12.88 26.07
N SER A 92 -25.59 14.15 25.73
CA SER A 92 -24.88 15.18 26.49
C SER A 92 -25.57 16.53 26.40
N ILE A 93 -25.45 17.32 27.47
CA ILE A 93 -25.79 18.74 27.46
C ILE A 93 -24.47 19.51 27.38
N VAL A 94 -24.35 20.36 26.36
CA VAL A 94 -23.15 21.14 26.04
C VAL A 94 -23.50 22.61 26.08
N LYS A 95 -22.68 23.41 26.76
CA LYS A 95 -22.82 24.86 26.85
C LYS A 95 -21.44 25.50 26.65
N SER A 96 -21.35 26.54 25.83
CA SER A 96 -20.08 27.25 25.56
C SER A 96 -18.92 26.31 25.17
N ASN A 97 -19.22 25.27 24.39
CA ASN A 97 -18.32 24.17 23.99
C ASN A 97 -17.84 23.25 25.13
N GLU A 98 -18.31 23.43 26.36
CA GLU A 98 -18.05 22.56 27.49
C GLU A 98 -19.21 21.57 27.71
N THR A 99 -18.89 20.32 28.06
CA THR A 99 -19.90 19.30 28.35
C THR A 99 -20.29 19.35 29.82
N LEU A 100 -21.50 19.82 30.12
CA LEU A 100 -22.02 19.92 31.49
C LEU A 100 -22.31 18.54 32.10
N ILE A 101 -22.83 17.64 31.27
CA ILE A 101 -23.12 16.26 31.63
C ILE A 101 -23.18 15.39 30.38
N LYS A 102 -22.82 14.12 30.52
CA LYS A 102 -22.95 13.10 29.49
C LYS A 102 -23.30 11.76 30.12
N GLN A 103 -24.12 10.98 29.41
CA GLN A 103 -24.39 9.59 29.75
C GLN A 103 -24.35 8.74 28.48
N GLU A 104 -23.86 7.51 28.59
CA GLU A 104 -23.70 6.59 27.47
C GLU A 104 -24.38 5.25 27.72
N ALA A 105 -24.88 4.62 26.66
CA ALA A 105 -25.48 3.30 26.71
C ALA A 105 -25.28 2.56 25.38
N ILE A 106 -25.34 1.23 25.45
CA ILE A 106 -25.42 0.35 24.28
C ILE A 106 -26.80 -0.28 24.29
N THR A 107 -27.51 -0.21 23.18
CA THR A 107 -28.88 -0.73 23.08
C THR A 107 -29.12 -1.42 21.75
N LYS A 108 -29.92 -2.48 21.78
CA LYS A 108 -30.33 -3.22 20.60
C LYS A 108 -31.78 -2.86 20.23
N TYR A 109 -31.95 -2.22 19.09
CA TYR A 109 -33.25 -1.92 18.50
C TYR A 109 -33.70 -3.11 17.63
N LYS A 110 -34.74 -3.81 18.07
CA LYS A 110 -35.40 -4.86 17.28
C LYS A 110 -36.54 -4.31 16.40
N LYS A 111 -37.10 -3.17 16.79
CA LYS A 111 -38.20 -2.41 16.16
C LYS A 111 -38.15 -0.96 16.66
N GLU A 112 -39.19 -0.16 16.41
CA GLU A 112 -39.34 1.18 17.01
C GLU A 112 -39.18 1.12 18.54
N GLY A 113 -38.51 2.13 19.11
CA GLY A 113 -38.17 2.13 20.53
C GLY A 113 -37.60 3.45 21.00
N ILE A 114 -37.70 3.68 22.30
CA ILE A 114 -37.25 4.90 22.98
C ILE A 114 -36.35 4.47 24.13
N TRP A 115 -35.14 5.02 24.17
CA TRP A 115 -34.15 4.70 25.20
C TRP A 115 -33.39 5.96 25.64
N GLY A 116 -33.07 6.04 26.92
CA GLY A 116 -32.42 7.21 27.52
C GLY A 116 -32.65 7.24 29.02
N TRP A 117 -32.62 8.44 29.59
CA TRP A 117 -32.59 8.62 31.04
C TRP A 117 -33.68 9.57 31.52
N SER A 118 -34.49 9.06 32.44
CA SER A 118 -35.55 9.84 33.11
C SER A 118 -35.00 10.83 34.13
N LYS A 119 -33.83 10.55 34.73
CA LYS A 119 -33.07 11.46 35.59
C LYS A 119 -31.74 11.81 34.93
N PHE A 120 -31.77 12.61 33.86
CA PHE A 120 -30.56 12.91 33.09
C PHE A 120 -29.71 13.98 33.77
N MET A 121 -30.32 15.10 34.18
CA MET A 121 -29.69 16.19 34.93
C MET A 121 -30.72 16.87 35.83
N GLU A 122 -30.30 17.38 36.98
CA GLU A 122 -31.18 18.20 37.83
C GLU A 122 -31.61 19.46 37.08
N ARG A 123 -32.92 19.72 37.01
CA ARG A 123 -33.50 20.87 36.32
C ARG A 123 -33.02 22.18 36.92
N ALA A 124 -33.01 22.28 38.25
CA ALA A 124 -32.53 23.47 38.95
C ALA A 124 -31.05 23.77 38.65
N LYS A 125 -30.22 22.74 38.45
CA LYS A 125 -28.83 22.91 38.04
C LYS A 125 -28.76 23.47 36.62
N LEU A 126 -29.50 22.89 35.68
CA LEU A 126 -29.51 23.35 34.29
C LEU A 126 -30.02 24.80 34.16
N LEU A 127 -31.00 25.20 34.97
CA LEU A 127 -31.49 26.59 35.00
C LEU A 127 -30.40 27.58 35.44
N ARG A 128 -29.63 27.27 36.49
CA ARG A 128 -28.48 28.09 36.93
C ARG A 128 -27.40 28.20 35.85
N GLU A 129 -27.19 27.09 35.13
CA GLU A 129 -26.26 27.07 34.01
C GLU A 129 -26.81 27.81 32.78
N CYS A 130 -28.07 28.25 32.72
CA CYS A 130 -28.64 28.91 31.53
C CYS A 130 -29.27 30.27 31.85
N GLU A 131 -28.75 30.96 32.88
CA GLU A 131 -29.23 32.29 33.26
C GLU A 131 -29.09 33.29 32.10
N HIS A 132 -29.97 34.29 32.05
CA HIS A 132 -29.96 35.39 31.07
C HIS A 132 -30.27 35.04 29.60
N GLY A 133 -31.02 33.97 29.33
CA GLY A 133 -31.49 33.65 27.98
C GLY A 133 -30.46 32.92 27.11
N GLU A 134 -29.43 32.35 27.73
CA GLU A 134 -28.41 31.57 27.04
C GLU A 134 -28.97 30.23 26.53
N SER A 135 -28.43 29.78 25.41
CA SER A 135 -28.78 28.50 24.80
C SER A 135 -27.85 27.38 25.27
N PHE A 136 -28.35 26.15 25.30
CA PHE A 136 -27.52 24.95 25.40
C PHE A 136 -27.81 23.98 24.26
N ILE A 137 -26.90 23.05 24.03
CA ILE A 137 -27.01 22.05 22.98
C ILE A 137 -27.23 20.68 23.63
N ILE A 138 -28.29 19.99 23.24
CA ILE A 138 -28.42 18.56 23.44
C ILE A 138 -27.69 17.87 22.30
N ARG A 139 -26.53 17.27 22.59
CA ARG A 139 -25.70 16.55 21.62
C ARG A 139 -25.90 15.04 21.80
N CYS A 140 -26.24 14.37 20.70
CA CYS A 140 -26.32 12.93 20.58
C CYS A 140 -25.18 12.41 19.69
N SER A 141 -24.26 11.65 20.27
CA SER A 141 -23.25 10.88 19.55
C SER A 141 -23.76 9.45 19.39
N MET A 142 -23.74 8.90 18.18
CA MET A 142 -24.20 7.54 17.89
C MET A 142 -23.11 6.77 17.16
N GLU A 143 -22.96 5.51 17.49
CA GLU A 143 -22.11 4.55 16.80
C GLU A 143 -22.95 3.32 16.44
N LEU A 144 -23.20 3.12 15.15
CA LEU A 144 -24.06 2.05 14.63
C LEU A 144 -23.24 0.92 14.01
N ALA A 145 -23.52 -0.32 14.41
CA ALA A 145 -22.93 -1.50 13.77
C ALA A 145 -23.62 -1.79 12.41
N MET A 146 -22.85 -1.75 11.32
CA MET A 146 -23.37 -1.81 9.94
C MET A 146 -23.21 -3.20 9.30
N VAL A 147 -22.02 -3.80 9.39
CA VAL A 147 -21.67 -5.09 8.77
C VAL A 147 -20.65 -5.84 9.63
N ILE A 148 -20.87 -7.14 9.88
CA ILE A 148 -19.83 -8.05 10.36
C ILE A 148 -19.06 -8.51 9.11
N ALA A 149 -17.94 -7.87 8.82
CA ALA A 149 -17.06 -8.29 7.73
C ALA A 149 -15.99 -9.22 8.31
N THR A 150 -15.99 -10.47 7.86
CA THR A 150 -14.91 -11.42 8.11
C THR A 150 -14.01 -11.40 6.89
N GLU A 151 -12.88 -10.70 6.99
CA GLU A 151 -11.90 -10.60 5.91
C GLU A 151 -10.61 -11.32 6.34
N PRO A 152 -9.95 -12.08 5.43
CA PRO A 152 -8.62 -12.61 5.72
C PRO A 152 -7.63 -11.45 5.83
N GLU A 153 -7.08 -11.23 7.02
CA GLU A 153 -6.10 -10.17 7.26
C GLU A 153 -4.70 -10.75 6.97
N ASN A 154 -4.16 -10.46 5.78
CA ASN A 154 -2.75 -10.68 5.49
C ASN A 154 -1.93 -9.57 6.18
N ILE A 155 -1.79 -9.64 7.50
CA ILE A 155 -0.92 -8.71 8.23
C ILE A 155 0.53 -9.07 7.89
N THR A 156 1.18 -8.22 7.10
CA THR A 156 2.64 -8.21 7.02
C THR A 156 3.14 -7.36 8.18
N ILE A 157 3.56 -7.99 9.28
CA ILE A 157 4.17 -7.26 10.39
C ILE A 157 5.56 -6.82 9.92
N SER A 158 5.71 -5.54 9.56
CA SER A 158 7.01 -4.93 9.33
C SER A 158 7.63 -4.57 10.68
N LEU A 159 8.20 -5.57 11.34
CA LEU A 159 9.16 -5.31 12.42
C LEU A 159 10.39 -4.66 11.77
N ASP A 160 10.75 -3.45 12.21
CA ASP A 160 11.99 -2.77 11.83
C ASP A 160 13.16 -3.51 12.47
N PHE A 161 13.53 -4.64 11.86
CA PHE A 161 14.80 -5.28 12.11
C PHE A 161 15.89 -4.49 11.39
N GLU A 162 17.10 -4.46 11.97
CA GLU A 162 18.28 -3.98 11.26
C GLU A 162 18.31 -4.62 9.86
N LYS A 163 18.27 -3.76 8.84
CA LYS A 163 18.25 -4.21 7.45
C LYS A 163 19.51 -5.02 7.20
N ASN A 164 19.43 -6.05 6.37
CA ASN A 164 20.61 -6.82 5.97
C ASN A 164 21.67 -5.88 5.35
N GLN A 165 22.84 -5.79 6.00
CA GLN A 165 23.95 -4.91 5.60
C GLN A 165 25.02 -5.62 4.76
N LEU A 166 24.95 -6.95 4.59
CA LEU A 166 26.00 -7.73 3.91
C LEU A 166 26.38 -7.17 2.54
N GLY A 167 25.39 -6.79 1.72
CA GLY A 167 25.66 -6.22 0.41
C GLY A 167 26.38 -4.86 0.48
N GLN A 168 26.12 -4.06 1.52
CA GLN A 168 26.78 -2.79 1.75
C GLN A 168 28.19 -2.98 2.31
N ASP A 169 28.38 -3.92 3.24
CA ASP A 169 29.68 -4.31 3.78
C ASP A 169 30.59 -4.83 2.66
N CYS A 170 30.06 -5.68 1.78
CA CYS A 170 30.79 -6.14 0.59
C CYS A 170 31.07 -5.01 -0.40
N HIS A 171 30.17 -4.03 -0.56
CA HIS A 171 30.44 -2.87 -1.42
C HIS A 171 31.63 -2.04 -0.93
N GLN A 172 31.84 -1.91 0.39
CA GLN A 172 32.99 -1.18 0.93
C GLN A 172 34.33 -1.81 0.53
N LEU A 173 34.38 -3.14 0.38
CA LEU A 173 35.60 -3.86 -0.03
C LEU A 173 36.12 -3.46 -1.43
N ILE A 174 35.27 -2.93 -2.31
CA ILE A 174 35.69 -2.46 -3.64
C ILE A 174 35.96 -0.95 -3.69
N GLN A 175 35.69 -0.22 -2.61
CA GLN A 175 36.01 1.20 -2.46
C GLN A 175 37.35 1.41 -1.74
N GLU A 176 37.70 0.50 -0.83
CA GLU A 176 38.99 0.49 -0.13
C GLU A 176 40.09 -0.11 -1.01
N VAL A 177 40.66 0.74 -1.87
CA VAL A 177 41.73 0.34 -2.81
C VAL A 177 42.88 -0.34 -2.05
N ASP A 178 43.33 -1.48 -2.58
CA ASP A 178 44.43 -2.32 -2.08
C ASP A 178 44.19 -3.03 -0.74
N GLN A 179 43.04 -2.86 -0.10
CA GLN A 179 42.72 -3.56 1.14
C GLN A 179 42.23 -4.99 0.84
N PHE A 180 43.09 -5.97 1.10
CA PHE A 180 42.86 -7.41 0.91
C PHE A 180 42.59 -7.89 -0.53
N SER A 181 42.60 -6.99 -1.52
CA SER A 181 42.47 -7.37 -2.93
C SER A 181 43.63 -8.27 -3.36
N ASP A 182 43.33 -9.35 -4.07
CA ASP A 182 44.29 -10.37 -4.49
C ASP A 182 44.29 -10.61 -6.01
N ILE A 183 43.52 -9.80 -6.75
CA ILE A 183 43.47 -9.78 -8.22
C ILE A 183 43.02 -8.41 -8.76
N THR A 184 43.48 -8.06 -9.96
CA THR A 184 43.10 -6.81 -10.64
C THR A 184 42.38 -7.11 -11.97
N ILE A 185 41.22 -6.50 -12.18
CA ILE A 185 40.57 -6.46 -13.51
C ILE A 185 41.02 -5.18 -14.22
N THR A 186 41.51 -5.28 -15.44
CA THR A 186 41.88 -4.15 -16.29
C THR A 186 40.94 -4.02 -17.47
N VAL A 187 40.43 -2.80 -17.69
CA VAL A 187 39.54 -2.45 -18.80
C VAL A 187 40.03 -1.12 -19.36
N ASP A 188 40.51 -1.12 -20.60
CA ASP A 188 41.24 0.01 -21.19
C ASP A 188 42.35 0.51 -20.25
N THR A 189 42.22 1.74 -19.73
CA THR A 189 43.15 2.35 -18.77
C THR A 189 42.70 2.23 -17.31
N LYS A 190 41.47 1.75 -17.05
CA LYS A 190 40.93 1.62 -15.69
C LYS A 190 41.35 0.28 -15.08
N LYS A 191 41.65 0.32 -13.77
CA LYS A 191 42.02 -0.84 -12.97
C LYS A 191 41.05 -0.98 -11.80
N TYR A 192 40.57 -2.19 -11.58
CA TYR A 192 39.66 -2.53 -10.49
C TYR A 192 40.34 -3.57 -9.60
N HIS A 193 40.64 -3.18 -8.36
CA HIS A 193 41.23 -4.05 -7.36
C HIS A 193 40.09 -4.84 -6.70
N VAL A 194 40.08 -6.16 -6.91
CA VAL A 194 38.96 -7.02 -6.50
C VAL A 194 39.48 -8.30 -5.84
N HIS A 195 38.56 -9.18 -5.45
CA HIS A 195 38.83 -10.35 -4.64
C HIS A 195 38.45 -11.64 -5.38
N LYS A 196 39.41 -12.55 -5.56
CA LYS A 196 39.23 -13.84 -6.26
C LYS A 196 38.04 -14.62 -5.69
N VAL A 197 37.91 -14.64 -4.37
CA VAL A 197 36.83 -15.36 -3.68
C VAL A 197 35.43 -14.83 -4.07
N MET A 198 35.27 -13.52 -4.20
CA MET A 198 33.99 -12.91 -4.58
C MET A 198 33.65 -13.22 -6.04
N LEU A 199 34.63 -13.09 -6.94
CA LEU A 199 34.47 -13.44 -8.36
C LEU A 199 34.09 -14.93 -8.53
N ALA A 200 34.87 -15.83 -7.92
CA ALA A 200 34.69 -17.27 -8.03
C ALA A 200 33.42 -17.80 -7.34
N ALA A 201 32.96 -17.14 -6.27
CA ALA A 201 31.70 -17.51 -5.61
C ALA A 201 30.48 -17.14 -6.44
N ARG A 202 30.59 -16.10 -7.29
CA ARG A 202 29.43 -15.49 -7.99
C ARG A 202 29.38 -15.81 -9.48
N SER A 203 30.50 -16.21 -10.08
CA SER A 203 30.60 -16.60 -11.49
C SER A 203 31.36 -17.91 -11.63
N THR A 204 30.74 -18.88 -12.28
CA THR A 204 31.35 -20.15 -12.69
C THR A 204 32.50 -19.94 -13.67
N VAL A 205 32.41 -18.93 -14.53
CA VAL A 205 33.47 -18.56 -15.48
C VAL A 205 34.69 -18.02 -14.74
N PHE A 206 34.52 -17.06 -13.83
CA PHE A 206 35.63 -16.59 -13.01
C PHE A 206 36.19 -17.70 -12.11
N LYS A 207 35.32 -18.57 -11.57
CA LYS A 207 35.78 -19.73 -10.79
C LYS A 207 36.70 -20.62 -11.61
N ALA A 208 36.31 -21.00 -12.82
CA ALA A 208 37.13 -21.82 -13.71
C ALA A 208 38.47 -21.14 -14.04
N MET A 209 38.42 -19.85 -14.40
CA MET A 209 39.59 -19.02 -14.72
C MET A 209 40.58 -18.93 -13.55
N LEU A 210 40.08 -18.89 -12.30
CA LEU A 210 40.90 -18.66 -11.10
C LEU A 210 41.29 -19.92 -10.33
N THR A 211 40.74 -21.09 -10.68
CA THR A 211 41.02 -22.34 -9.98
C THR A 211 42.27 -23.04 -10.52
N HIS A 212 42.57 -22.91 -11.81
CA HIS A 212 43.69 -23.63 -12.43
C HIS A 212 44.91 -22.72 -12.59
N ASN A 213 46.09 -23.19 -12.17
CA ASN A 213 47.34 -22.44 -12.29
C ASN A 213 47.87 -22.36 -13.74
N GLU A 214 47.23 -23.06 -14.67
CA GLU A 214 47.56 -23.03 -16.10
C GLU A 214 47.10 -21.73 -16.78
N PHE A 215 46.13 -21.02 -16.19
CA PHE A 215 45.64 -19.75 -16.72
C PHE A 215 46.53 -18.58 -16.32
N GLU A 216 46.85 -17.72 -17.29
CA GLU A 216 47.74 -16.57 -17.08
C GLU A 216 47.16 -15.59 -16.07
N GLU A 217 45.85 -15.44 -16.02
CA GLU A 217 45.14 -14.54 -15.11
C GLU A 217 45.37 -14.93 -13.66
N ASN A 218 45.40 -16.22 -13.36
CA ASN A 218 45.66 -16.70 -12.02
C ASN A 218 47.13 -16.51 -11.61
N ARG A 219 48.06 -16.69 -12.57
CA ARG A 219 49.52 -16.52 -12.37
C ARG A 219 49.91 -15.04 -12.23
N THR A 220 49.41 -14.19 -13.11
CA THR A 220 49.71 -12.75 -13.16
C THR A 220 48.89 -11.94 -12.17
N ARG A 221 47.77 -12.51 -11.69
CA ARG A 221 46.75 -11.81 -10.88
C ARG A 221 46.12 -10.62 -11.62
N ILE A 222 46.07 -10.69 -12.95
CA ILE A 222 45.48 -9.67 -13.82
C ILE A 222 44.48 -10.34 -14.77
N ILE A 223 43.25 -9.85 -14.79
CA ILE A 223 42.23 -10.22 -15.78
C ILE A 223 42.07 -9.04 -16.73
N ASN A 224 42.43 -9.21 -18.00
CA ASN A 224 42.23 -8.18 -19.01
C ASN A 224 40.91 -8.37 -19.75
N ILE A 225 40.03 -7.37 -19.69
CA ILE A 225 38.73 -7.39 -20.38
C ILE A 225 38.73 -6.30 -21.44
N VAL A 226 38.56 -6.69 -22.70
CA VAL A 226 38.63 -5.81 -23.87
C VAL A 226 37.30 -5.63 -24.60
N ASP A 227 36.30 -6.47 -24.31
CA ASP A 227 35.04 -6.52 -25.05
C ASP A 227 33.94 -5.59 -24.47
N TYR A 228 34.23 -4.87 -23.39
CA TYR A 228 33.24 -4.09 -22.65
C TYR A 228 33.81 -2.77 -22.17
N GLU A 229 32.97 -1.74 -22.13
CA GLU A 229 33.35 -0.44 -21.58
C GLU A 229 33.53 -0.51 -20.06
N PRO A 230 34.38 0.36 -19.47
CA PRO A 230 34.63 0.33 -18.04
C PRO A 230 33.37 0.50 -17.17
N GLU A 231 32.37 1.23 -17.65
CA GLU A 231 31.09 1.42 -16.96
C GLU A 231 30.30 0.11 -16.84
N VAL A 232 30.34 -0.74 -17.88
CA VAL A 232 29.68 -2.06 -17.88
C VAL A 232 30.38 -2.99 -16.88
N ILE A 233 31.71 -2.98 -16.87
CA ILE A 233 32.48 -3.81 -15.94
C ILE A 233 32.35 -3.32 -14.50
N ALA A 234 32.26 -2.01 -14.27
CA ALA A 234 31.95 -1.46 -12.95
C ALA A 234 30.58 -1.96 -12.44
N GLY A 235 29.53 -1.92 -13.28
CA GLY A 235 28.22 -2.45 -12.93
C GLY A 235 28.22 -3.96 -12.66
N MET A 236 29.01 -4.73 -13.44
CA MET A 236 29.20 -6.16 -13.20
C MET A 236 29.89 -6.44 -11.86
N ILE A 237 30.95 -5.69 -11.53
CA ILE A 237 31.66 -5.82 -10.26
C ILE A 237 30.73 -5.42 -9.10
N GLU A 238 30.01 -4.31 -9.20
CA GLU A 238 29.02 -3.90 -8.20
C GLU A 238 28.01 -5.02 -7.93
N PHE A 239 27.49 -5.67 -8.99
CA PHE A 239 26.58 -6.80 -8.86
C PHE A 239 27.21 -7.99 -8.14
N ILE A 240 28.46 -8.33 -8.44
CA ILE A 240 29.17 -9.45 -7.81
C ILE A 240 29.24 -9.25 -6.30
N TYR A 241 29.50 -8.02 -5.85
CA TYR A 241 29.63 -7.70 -4.42
C TYR A 241 28.30 -7.45 -3.71
N THR A 242 27.30 -6.89 -4.39
CA THR A 242 26.12 -6.32 -3.72
C THR A 242 24.79 -6.92 -4.16
N ASP A 243 24.79 -7.74 -5.22
CA ASP A 243 23.58 -8.26 -5.89
C ASP A 243 22.66 -7.15 -6.47
N LYS A 244 23.22 -5.94 -6.65
CA LYS A 244 22.59 -4.71 -7.20
C LYS A 244 23.48 -4.07 -8.26
N VAL A 245 22.88 -3.21 -9.08
CA VAL A 245 23.58 -2.39 -10.08
C VAL A 245 22.98 -0.99 -10.05
N THR A 246 23.82 0.02 -9.93
CA THR A 246 23.41 1.42 -10.00
C THR A 246 23.09 1.79 -11.44
N ASN A 247 21.95 2.48 -11.66
CA ASN A 247 21.44 2.88 -12.99
C ASN A 247 21.30 1.72 -13.99
N LEU A 248 20.78 0.57 -13.51
CA LEU A 248 20.63 -0.64 -14.33
C LEU A 248 19.84 -0.38 -15.61
N GLU A 249 18.78 0.41 -15.56
CA GLU A 249 17.93 0.77 -16.70
C GLU A 249 18.69 1.44 -17.85
N VAL A 250 19.78 2.15 -17.56
CA VAL A 250 20.63 2.79 -18.57
C VAL A 250 21.72 1.84 -19.09
N LEU A 251 22.13 0.86 -18.29
CA LEU A 251 23.21 -0.06 -18.62
C LEU A 251 22.73 -1.41 -19.17
N ALA A 252 21.45 -1.75 -19.03
CA ALA A 252 20.95 -3.11 -19.21
C ALA A 252 21.20 -3.68 -20.61
N ASP A 253 21.15 -2.85 -21.65
CA ASP A 253 21.36 -3.24 -23.05
C ASP A 253 22.78 -3.74 -23.33
N ARG A 254 23.78 -3.17 -22.66
CA ARG A 254 25.19 -3.57 -22.74
C ARG A 254 25.57 -4.58 -21.66
N LEU A 255 25.04 -4.41 -20.45
CA LEU A 255 25.36 -5.24 -19.28
C LEU A 255 24.86 -6.67 -19.40
N ILE A 256 23.75 -6.90 -20.12
CA ILE A 256 23.23 -8.24 -20.39
C ILE A 256 24.27 -9.14 -21.09
N GLY A 257 25.12 -8.56 -21.95
CA GLY A 257 26.19 -9.28 -22.64
C GLY A 257 27.28 -9.75 -21.66
N ALA A 258 27.74 -8.86 -20.78
CA ALA A 258 28.70 -9.23 -19.74
C ALA A 258 28.10 -10.27 -18.78
N ALA A 259 26.83 -10.11 -18.39
CA ALA A 259 26.13 -11.07 -17.54
C ALA A 259 26.04 -12.46 -18.18
N HIS A 260 25.81 -12.51 -19.50
CA HIS A 260 25.83 -13.76 -20.26
C HIS A 260 27.23 -14.37 -20.32
N LYS A 261 28.24 -13.59 -20.73
CA LYS A 261 29.64 -14.05 -20.88
C LYS A 261 30.23 -14.63 -19.59
N TYR A 262 29.94 -14.00 -18.45
CA TYR A 262 30.45 -14.42 -17.14
C TYR A 262 29.46 -15.31 -16.37
N GLU A 263 28.42 -15.82 -17.03
CA GLU A 263 27.39 -16.71 -16.47
C GLU A 263 26.71 -16.19 -15.18
N LEU A 264 26.54 -14.87 -15.09
CA LEU A 264 25.87 -14.20 -13.97
C LEU A 264 24.34 -14.25 -14.17
N LYS A 265 23.75 -15.43 -14.01
CA LYS A 265 22.34 -15.71 -14.33
C LYS A 265 21.35 -14.70 -13.74
N ARG A 266 21.51 -14.33 -12.46
CA ARG A 266 20.62 -13.36 -11.80
C ARG A 266 20.78 -11.95 -12.36
N LEU A 267 22.00 -11.51 -12.67
CA LEU A 267 22.24 -10.22 -13.33
C LEU A 267 21.61 -10.20 -14.72
N ARG A 268 21.70 -11.30 -15.47
CA ARG A 268 21.03 -11.43 -16.77
C ARG A 268 19.52 -11.23 -16.63
N THR A 269 18.87 -11.93 -15.70
CA THR A 269 17.44 -11.75 -15.41
C THR A 269 17.09 -10.32 -14.98
N MET A 270 17.95 -9.64 -14.24
CA MET A 270 17.75 -8.23 -13.87
C MET A 270 17.79 -7.32 -15.10
N CYS A 271 18.76 -7.52 -16.00
CA CYS A 271 18.83 -6.79 -17.26
C CYS A 271 17.60 -7.07 -18.14
N GLU A 272 17.16 -8.34 -18.20
CA GLU A 272 15.93 -8.72 -18.92
C GLU A 272 14.71 -7.95 -18.42
N GLY A 273 14.55 -7.84 -17.09
CA GLY A 273 13.46 -7.08 -16.47
C GLY A 273 13.52 -5.58 -16.77
N ALA A 274 14.72 -4.98 -16.71
CA ALA A 274 14.92 -3.57 -17.00
C ALA A 274 14.63 -3.23 -18.47
N LEU A 275 15.13 -4.06 -19.40
CA LEU A 275 14.86 -3.92 -20.83
C LEU A 275 13.35 -4.07 -21.14
N GLY A 276 12.69 -5.05 -20.52
CA GLY A 276 11.25 -5.24 -20.68
C GLY A 276 10.42 -4.05 -20.20
N GLN A 277 10.83 -3.38 -19.11
CA GLN A 277 10.14 -2.18 -18.58
C GLN A 277 10.35 -0.94 -19.45
N CYS A 278 11.47 -0.85 -20.16
CA CYS A 278 11.79 0.28 -21.03
C CYS A 278 11.32 0.06 -22.48
N LEU A 279 10.61 -1.03 -22.75
CA LEU A 279 10.20 -1.41 -24.11
C LEU A 279 9.24 -0.39 -24.73
N ASP A 280 9.57 0.12 -25.90
CA ASP A 280 8.76 1.04 -26.69
C ASP A 280 8.86 0.72 -28.20
N THR A 281 8.05 1.41 -29.02
CA THR A 281 8.01 1.15 -30.47
C THR A 281 9.29 1.52 -31.21
N LYS A 282 10.16 2.37 -30.63
CA LYS A 282 11.43 2.80 -31.22
C LYS A 282 12.57 1.83 -30.90
N ASN A 283 12.54 1.20 -29.72
CA ASN A 283 13.62 0.33 -29.24
C ASN A 283 13.32 -1.18 -29.34
N ALA A 284 12.06 -1.57 -29.60
CA ALA A 284 11.64 -2.97 -29.59
C ALA A 284 12.48 -3.88 -30.50
N ALA A 285 12.86 -3.40 -31.69
CA ALA A 285 13.70 -4.17 -32.60
C ALA A 285 15.11 -4.45 -32.03
N ASN A 286 15.73 -3.46 -31.36
CA ASN A 286 17.02 -3.66 -30.70
C ASN A 286 16.90 -4.65 -29.54
N ILE A 287 15.87 -4.48 -28.70
CA ILE A 287 15.64 -5.35 -27.54
C ILE A 287 15.37 -6.78 -27.97
N LEU A 288 14.64 -6.99 -29.07
CA LEU A 288 14.39 -8.30 -29.65
C LEU A 288 15.70 -9.01 -30.05
N VAL A 289 16.59 -8.28 -30.73
CA VAL A 289 17.91 -8.79 -31.15
C VAL A 289 18.76 -9.14 -29.94
N LEU A 290 18.83 -8.26 -28.93
CA LEU A 290 19.56 -8.53 -27.68
C LEU A 290 19.00 -9.75 -26.96
N ALA A 291 17.67 -9.86 -26.86
CA ALA A 291 17.03 -10.97 -26.18
C ALA A 291 17.31 -12.31 -26.87
N HIS A 292 17.38 -12.30 -28.20
CA HIS A 292 17.78 -13.47 -28.97
C HIS A 292 19.26 -13.80 -28.79
N MET A 293 20.13 -12.79 -28.91
CA MET A 293 21.60 -12.93 -28.85
C MET A 293 22.10 -13.49 -27.50
N TYR A 294 21.48 -13.08 -26.39
CA TYR A 294 21.91 -13.46 -25.04
C TYR A 294 21.01 -14.52 -24.38
N GLU A 295 20.21 -15.21 -25.20
CA GLU A 295 19.35 -16.32 -24.79
C GLU A 295 18.37 -15.96 -23.66
N ALA A 296 17.87 -14.72 -23.68
CA ALA A 296 16.90 -14.19 -22.73
C ALA A 296 15.48 -14.56 -23.16
N THR A 297 15.11 -15.82 -22.96
CA THR A 297 13.87 -16.42 -23.51
C THR A 297 12.60 -15.70 -23.10
N LYS A 298 12.49 -15.24 -21.85
CA LYS A 298 11.30 -14.53 -21.35
C LYS A 298 11.16 -13.15 -21.97
N LEU A 299 12.26 -12.38 -22.02
CA LEU A 299 12.28 -11.09 -22.69
C LEU A 299 11.99 -11.24 -24.19
N LEU A 300 12.53 -12.28 -24.83
CA LEU A 300 12.30 -12.57 -26.24
C LEU A 300 10.82 -12.77 -26.53
N GLU A 301 10.14 -13.64 -25.78
CA GLU A 301 8.70 -13.89 -25.94
C GLU A 301 7.86 -12.64 -25.70
N TYR A 302 8.16 -11.89 -24.62
CA TYR A 302 7.48 -10.64 -24.31
C TYR A 302 7.65 -9.59 -25.43
N THR A 303 8.86 -9.46 -25.95
CA THR A 303 9.19 -8.49 -27.01
C THR A 303 8.53 -8.88 -28.34
N ILE A 304 8.50 -10.17 -28.70
CA ILE A 304 7.77 -10.66 -29.89
C ILE A 304 6.30 -10.25 -29.82
N ASN A 305 5.68 -10.45 -28.66
CA ASN A 305 4.28 -10.08 -28.45
C ASN A 305 4.07 -8.58 -28.58
N PHE A 306 4.88 -7.77 -27.91
CA PHE A 306 4.81 -6.32 -28.01
C PHE A 306 4.96 -5.82 -29.45
N ILE A 307 5.92 -6.35 -30.20
CA ILE A 307 6.12 -5.99 -31.61
C ILE A 307 4.90 -6.37 -32.44
N ALA A 308 4.31 -7.53 -32.19
CA ALA A 308 3.16 -7.98 -32.95
C ALA A 308 1.89 -7.14 -32.64
N ASP A 309 1.72 -6.67 -31.40
CA ASP A 309 0.65 -5.72 -31.02
C ASP A 309 0.83 -4.34 -31.67
N ASN A 310 2.08 -3.90 -31.87
CA ASN A 310 2.43 -2.56 -32.36
C ASN A 310 3.13 -2.58 -33.72
N PHE A 311 2.84 -3.59 -34.55
CA PHE A 311 3.68 -3.97 -35.69
C PHE A 311 3.94 -2.83 -36.68
N TYR A 312 2.92 -2.03 -37.01
CA TYR A 312 3.06 -0.95 -37.98
C TYR A 312 4.01 0.15 -37.49
N GLU A 313 3.92 0.53 -36.21
CA GLU A 313 4.80 1.55 -35.63
C GLU A 313 6.24 1.05 -35.54
N VAL A 314 6.42 -0.20 -35.10
CA VAL A 314 7.75 -0.81 -35.01
C VAL A 314 8.37 -0.99 -36.40
N ALA A 315 7.60 -1.44 -37.39
CA ALA A 315 8.07 -1.62 -38.77
C ALA A 315 8.43 -0.29 -39.46
N ALA A 316 7.82 0.82 -39.04
CA ALA A 316 8.18 2.16 -39.51
C ALA A 316 9.37 2.78 -38.76
N SER A 317 9.86 2.13 -37.69
CA SER A 317 10.99 2.63 -36.90
C SER A 317 12.33 2.40 -37.58
N GLU A 318 13.29 3.30 -37.35
CA GLU A 318 14.65 3.22 -37.91
C GLU A 318 15.42 1.96 -37.48
N ASN A 319 15.01 1.31 -36.38
CA ASN A 319 15.69 0.15 -35.84
C ASN A 319 15.15 -1.18 -36.38
N TYR A 320 14.04 -1.19 -37.15
CA TYR A 320 13.41 -2.43 -37.62
C TYR A 320 14.35 -3.29 -38.46
N ASP A 321 15.14 -2.67 -39.34
CA ASP A 321 16.08 -3.35 -40.24
C ASP A 321 17.20 -4.09 -39.49
N LYS A 322 17.38 -3.83 -38.18
CA LYS A 322 18.32 -4.59 -37.35
C LYS A 322 17.85 -6.01 -37.06
N ILE A 323 16.57 -6.33 -37.28
CA ILE A 323 16.06 -7.70 -37.21
C ILE A 323 16.47 -8.44 -38.49
N SER A 324 17.75 -8.78 -38.60
CA SER A 324 18.29 -9.47 -39.78
C SER A 324 18.19 -11.00 -39.69
N ASP A 325 17.92 -11.54 -38.50
CA ASP A 325 17.78 -12.98 -38.30
C ASP A 325 16.44 -13.49 -38.86
N LEU A 326 16.51 -14.42 -39.81
CA LEU A 326 15.34 -14.95 -40.50
C LEU A 326 14.41 -15.75 -39.58
N GLU A 327 14.96 -16.48 -38.60
CA GLU A 327 14.13 -17.23 -37.64
C GLU A 327 13.42 -16.29 -36.68
N LEU A 328 14.07 -15.19 -36.30
CA LEU A 328 13.48 -14.13 -35.50
C LEU A 328 12.34 -13.41 -36.25
N LEU A 329 12.55 -13.07 -37.52
CA LEU A 329 11.50 -12.51 -38.38
C LEU A 329 10.32 -13.48 -38.53
N LYS A 330 10.57 -14.78 -38.76
CA LYS A 330 9.51 -15.79 -38.85
C LYS A 330 8.69 -15.87 -37.56
N LYS A 331 9.33 -15.78 -36.38
CA LYS A 331 8.63 -15.76 -35.09
C LYS A 331 7.74 -14.53 -34.94
N VAL A 332 8.24 -13.35 -35.29
CA VAL A 332 7.45 -12.10 -35.27
C VAL A 332 6.26 -12.19 -36.22
N LEU A 333 6.47 -12.63 -37.47
CA LEU A 333 5.40 -12.73 -38.46
C LEU A 333 4.29 -13.72 -38.06
N ARG A 334 4.65 -14.84 -37.42
CA ARG A 334 3.66 -15.77 -36.85
C ARG A 334 2.82 -15.11 -35.76
N ALA A 335 3.48 -14.42 -34.81
CA ALA A 335 2.79 -13.72 -33.74
C ALA A 335 1.89 -12.56 -34.24
N VAL A 336 2.26 -11.91 -35.36
CA VAL A 336 1.42 -10.91 -36.03
C VAL A 336 0.21 -11.55 -36.69
N ALA A 337 0.40 -12.69 -37.36
CA ALA A 337 -0.70 -13.41 -38.02
C ALA A 337 -1.76 -13.87 -37.01
N GLU A 338 -1.34 -14.35 -35.83
CA GLU A 338 -2.21 -14.79 -34.73
C GLU A 338 -3.10 -13.67 -34.16
N ARG A 339 -2.71 -12.39 -34.30
CA ARG A 339 -3.50 -11.23 -33.84
C ARG A 339 -4.52 -10.73 -34.86
N ARG A 340 -4.40 -11.16 -36.12
CA ARG A 340 -5.23 -10.69 -37.24
C ARG A 340 -6.24 -11.72 -37.73
N GLY A 341 -6.13 -12.97 -37.27
CA GLY A 341 -7.18 -13.99 -37.40
C GLY A 341 -8.13 -13.91 -36.23
#